data_AF-A0A6G1ISY8-F1
#
_entry.id   AF-A0A6G1ISY8-F1
#
_cell.length_a   1.000
_cell.length_b   1.000
_cell.length_c   1.000
_cell.angle_alpha   90.00
_cell.angle_beta   90.00
_cell.angle_gamma   90.00
#
_symmetry.space_group_name_H-M   'P 1'
#
loop_
_entity.id
_entity.type
_entity.pdbx_description
1 polymer ?
#
loop_
_entity_poly.entity_id
_entity_poly.type
_entity_poly.pdbx_seq_one_letter_code
_entity_poly.pdbx_strand_id
1 'polypeptide(L)'
;MNLESEESEEYGQLESILTDSPKADNARKGLLVLEVQHRILNFLVEHCKGIVYDKKLDRDPLMLEPIHPELPGPTVKEGEWSLAVDVARESPYAAPRVVDLQRHITDTRRRPHPDFSNPGRKKFFWDRTIVSAIDEVYENIAEWGITNRLIDELIELHKTQPMGRYTTQEFDIEYLQSICKMQILLDYRLIELCQRELGFVFPSSPALRSMFERSSSGLRLRDDLDKKDELLWLVRELMKKDTDCPKNVVAAELSRLVQTDKNYKARISPMAARFIADLGLSYELRAQSRMLCPSLFSGPAPLSGEQVDTSQTWVGEQLRGLHELKMCTSVSHSGDKFLRLGESGDPARLPYPINKKRTKEHVETMQKTERQLDLL
;
A
#
# COMPACT_ATOMS: atom_id res chain seq x y z
N MET A 1 23.41 -17.10 25.01
CA MET A 1 22.67 -18.06 24.17
C MET A 1 23.56 -18.38 22.98
N ASN A 2 23.98 -19.64 22.83
CA ASN A 2 24.86 -20.05 21.74
C ASN A 2 24.04 -20.15 20.45
N LEU A 3 24.15 -19.13 19.60
CA LEU A 3 23.46 -19.04 18.32
C LEU A 3 24.40 -19.37 17.14
N GLU A 4 25.65 -19.74 17.44
CA GLU A 4 26.70 -20.00 16.47
C GLU A 4 26.94 -21.50 16.25
N SER A 5 26.42 -22.38 17.12
CA SER A 5 26.53 -23.83 16.95
C SER A 5 25.67 -24.34 15.78
N GLU A 6 26.27 -25.19 14.94
CA GLU A 6 25.61 -25.89 13.83
C GLU A 6 24.88 -27.17 14.29
N GLU A 7 25.11 -27.61 15.53
CA GLU A 7 24.44 -28.76 16.12
C GLU A 7 23.16 -28.33 16.86
N SER A 8 22.02 -28.94 16.51
CA SER A 8 20.71 -28.51 17.03
C SER A 8 20.54 -28.72 18.54
N GLU A 9 21.38 -29.56 19.14
CA GLU A 9 21.37 -29.84 20.59
C GLU A 9 22.05 -28.72 21.39
N GLU A 10 22.95 -27.96 20.77
CA GLU A 10 23.70 -26.87 21.38
C GLU A 10 23.15 -25.48 20.99
N TYR A 11 22.48 -25.39 19.84
CA TYR A 11 21.84 -24.17 19.38
C TYR A 11 20.74 -23.72 20.36
N GLY A 12 20.93 -22.54 20.94
CA GLY A 12 20.00 -21.96 21.91
C GLY A 12 20.34 -22.23 23.37
N GLN A 13 21.42 -22.97 23.67
CA GLN A 13 21.84 -23.16 25.06
C GLN A 13 22.38 -21.87 25.69
N LEU A 14 22.04 -21.63 26.96
CA LEU A 14 22.47 -20.44 27.70
C LEU A 14 23.91 -20.58 28.19
N GLU A 15 24.84 -20.02 27.43
CA GLU A 15 26.22 -19.81 27.90
C GLU A 15 26.33 -18.62 28.86
N SER A 16 27.10 -18.78 29.94
CA SER A 16 27.43 -17.67 30.83
C SER A 16 28.50 -16.79 30.17
N ILE A 17 28.14 -15.52 29.94
CA ILE A 17 29.05 -14.53 29.36
C ILE A 17 29.77 -13.82 30.51
N LEU A 18 31.10 -13.76 30.46
CA LEU A 18 31.91 -12.96 31.39
C LEU A 18 31.54 -11.47 31.27
N THR A 19 31.35 -10.82 32.42
CA THR A 19 30.65 -9.53 32.62
C THR A 19 31.22 -8.30 31.90
N ASP A 20 32.44 -8.37 31.36
CA ASP A 20 33.15 -7.22 30.77
C ASP A 20 33.40 -7.33 29.25
N SER A 21 32.69 -8.21 28.54
CA SER A 21 32.80 -8.30 27.08
C SER A 21 31.77 -7.43 26.35
N PRO A 22 32.09 -6.86 25.17
CA PRO A 22 31.10 -6.17 24.33
C PRO A 22 29.94 -7.09 23.89
N LYS A 23 30.10 -8.42 23.97
CA LYS A 23 29.01 -9.39 23.79
C LYS A 23 27.98 -9.32 24.93
N ALA A 24 28.36 -8.93 26.15
CA ALA A 24 27.46 -8.79 27.29
C ALA A 24 26.50 -7.58 27.12
N ASP A 25 26.99 -6.47 26.58
CA ASP A 25 26.15 -5.29 26.30
C ASP A 25 25.14 -5.54 25.16
N ASN A 26 25.54 -6.27 24.12
CA ASN A 26 24.63 -6.68 23.06
C ASN A 26 23.59 -7.71 23.55
N ALA A 27 23.98 -8.63 24.43
CA ALA A 27 23.05 -9.57 25.07
C ALA A 27 22.04 -8.85 25.96
N ARG A 28 22.45 -7.81 26.71
CA ARG A 28 21.54 -6.97 27.50
C ARG A 28 20.55 -6.21 26.62
N LYS A 29 21.00 -5.63 25.51
CA LYS A 29 20.13 -4.96 24.53
C LYS A 29 19.16 -5.94 23.88
N GLY A 30 19.62 -7.13 23.49
CA GLY A 30 18.77 -8.20 22.95
C GLY A 30 17.71 -8.68 23.94
N LEU A 31 18.08 -8.86 25.22
CA LEU A 31 17.12 -9.15 26.29
C LEU A 31 16.09 -8.04 26.47
N LEU A 32 16.51 -6.77 26.38
CA LEU A 32 15.59 -5.63 26.46
C LEU A 32 14.62 -5.62 25.26
N VAL A 33 15.10 -5.92 24.05
CA VAL A 33 14.26 -6.04 22.84
C VAL A 33 13.26 -7.19 22.99
N LEU A 34 13.71 -8.36 23.43
CA LEU A 34 12.82 -9.51 23.68
C LEU A 34 11.80 -9.20 24.77
N GLU A 35 12.17 -8.45 25.80
CA GLU A 35 11.25 -8.00 26.84
C GLU A 35 10.22 -7.00 26.29
N VAL A 36 10.64 -6.05 25.46
CA VAL A 36 9.74 -5.10 24.78
C VAL A 36 8.78 -5.85 23.84
N GLN A 37 9.29 -6.77 23.02
CA GLN A 37 8.49 -7.61 22.13
C GLN A 37 7.49 -8.46 22.92
N HIS A 38 7.92 -9.07 24.04
CA HIS A 38 7.03 -9.82 24.92
C HIS A 38 5.93 -8.95 25.53
N ARG A 39 6.25 -7.72 25.95
CA ARG A 39 5.28 -6.76 26.48
C ARG A 39 4.29 -6.28 25.42
N ILE A 40 4.75 -6.00 24.20
CA ILE A 40 3.90 -5.64 23.07
C ILE A 40 2.98 -6.80 22.69
N LEU A 41 3.51 -8.01 22.57
CA LEU A 41 2.74 -9.19 22.24
C LEU A 41 1.67 -9.47 23.31
N ASN A 42 2.03 -9.39 24.60
CA ASN A 42 1.06 -9.51 25.68
C ASN A 42 -0.01 -8.41 25.60
N PHE A 43 0.39 -7.15 25.37
CA PHE A 43 -0.57 -6.06 25.20
C PHE A 43 -1.55 -6.34 24.06
N LEU A 44 -1.06 -6.76 22.89
CA LEU A 44 -1.88 -7.10 21.73
C LEU A 44 -2.81 -8.28 22.00
N VAL A 45 -2.32 -9.32 22.67
CA VAL A 45 -3.14 -10.49 23.06
C VAL A 45 -4.24 -10.08 24.03
N GLU A 46 -3.95 -9.26 25.04
CA GLU A 46 -4.97 -8.76 25.97
C GLU A 46 -5.97 -7.82 25.26
N HIS A 47 -5.51 -7.02 24.30
CA HIS A 47 -6.40 -6.20 23.47
C HIS A 47 -7.32 -7.06 22.59
N CYS A 48 -6.78 -8.11 21.97
CA CYS A 48 -7.56 -9.05 21.17
C CYS A 48 -8.57 -9.81 22.04
N LYS A 49 -8.23 -10.18 23.28
CA LYS A 49 -9.20 -10.74 24.24
C LYS A 49 -10.31 -9.76 24.57
N GLY A 50 -10.00 -8.47 24.69
CA GLY A 50 -11.00 -7.43 24.89
C GLY A 50 -11.93 -7.25 23.70
N ILE A 51 -11.39 -7.30 22.48
CA ILE A 51 -12.16 -7.18 21.23
C ILE A 51 -13.01 -8.43 20.97
N VAL A 52 -12.46 -9.61 21.25
CA VAL A 52 -13.05 -10.93 20.93
C VAL A 52 -13.48 -11.64 22.22
N TYR A 53 -14.03 -10.88 23.17
CA TYR A 53 -14.39 -11.35 24.51
C TYR A 53 -15.50 -12.42 24.49
N ASP A 54 -16.26 -12.49 23.40
CA ASP A 54 -17.34 -13.43 23.15
C ASP A 54 -16.83 -14.84 22.76
N LYS A 55 -15.59 -14.96 22.26
CA LYS A 55 -15.05 -16.23 21.74
C LYS A 55 -14.24 -17.07 22.74
N LYS A 56 -14.19 -16.71 24.02
CA LYS A 56 -13.47 -17.46 25.08
C LYS A 56 -12.08 -17.95 24.64
N LEU A 57 -11.22 -17.00 24.24
CA LEU A 57 -9.85 -17.30 23.83
C LEU A 57 -9.00 -17.66 25.06
N ASP A 58 -8.60 -18.92 25.16
CA ASP A 58 -7.62 -19.36 26.16
C ASP A 58 -6.19 -19.02 25.70
N ARG A 59 -5.29 -18.71 26.64
CA ARG A 59 -3.95 -18.15 26.33
C ARG A 59 -3.01 -19.21 25.74
N ASP A 60 -3.13 -20.45 26.21
CA ASP A 60 -2.20 -21.52 25.90
C ASP A 60 -2.30 -22.03 24.45
N PRO A 61 -3.49 -22.21 23.84
CA PRO A 61 -3.60 -22.64 22.44
C PRO A 61 -3.06 -21.62 21.42
N LEU A 62 -3.18 -20.31 21.69
CA LEU A 62 -2.68 -19.26 20.79
C LEU A 62 -1.16 -19.21 20.71
N MET A 63 -0.47 -19.65 21.78
CA MET A 63 1.00 -19.68 21.86
C MET A 63 1.58 -21.05 21.47
N LEU A 64 0.74 -22.08 21.40
CA LEU A 64 1.11 -23.48 21.13
C LEU A 64 0.51 -24.02 19.83
N GLU A 65 -0.11 -23.17 19.01
CA GLU A 65 -0.72 -23.61 17.75
C GLU A 65 0.39 -24.21 16.84
N PRO A 66 0.25 -25.48 16.41
CA PRO A 66 1.26 -26.10 15.57
C PRO A 66 1.35 -25.33 14.24
N ILE A 67 2.57 -25.12 13.76
CA ILE A 67 2.83 -24.49 12.47
C ILE A 67 2.03 -25.24 11.41
N HIS A 68 0.93 -24.63 10.95
CA HIS A 68 0.14 -25.19 9.88
C HIS A 68 0.97 -25.15 8.58
N PRO A 69 0.88 -26.19 7.73
CA PRO A 69 1.52 -26.16 6.42
C PRO A 69 1.07 -24.93 5.65
N GLU A 70 1.98 -24.34 4.85
CA GLU A 70 1.68 -23.20 3.96
C GLU A 70 0.32 -23.45 3.29
N LEU A 71 -0.61 -22.50 3.47
CA LEU A 71 -1.91 -22.55 2.81
C LEU A 71 -1.68 -22.79 1.31
N PRO A 72 -2.54 -23.59 0.65
CA PRO A 72 -2.41 -23.83 -0.79
C PRO A 72 -2.27 -22.48 -1.50
N GLY A 73 -1.25 -22.39 -2.36
CA GLY A 73 -0.93 -21.20 -3.13
C GLY A 73 -2.16 -20.67 -3.88
N PRO A 74 -2.13 -19.39 -4.28
CA PRO A 74 -3.31 -18.64 -4.71
C PRO A 74 -4.16 -19.44 -5.70
N THR A 75 -5.47 -19.53 -5.42
CA THR A 75 -6.47 -20.19 -6.28
C THR A 75 -6.61 -19.53 -7.65
N VAL A 76 -6.01 -18.36 -7.84
CA VAL A 76 -6.02 -17.61 -9.08
C VAL A 76 -5.06 -18.25 -10.07
N LYS A 77 -5.62 -18.80 -11.14
CA LYS A 77 -4.84 -19.31 -12.28
C LYS A 77 -3.96 -18.19 -12.84
N GLU A 78 -2.74 -18.54 -13.22
CA GLU A 78 -1.77 -17.64 -13.84
C GLU A 78 -2.43 -16.90 -15.02
N GLY A 79 -2.69 -15.60 -14.86
CA GLY A 79 -3.35 -14.78 -15.89
C GLY A 79 -4.71 -14.17 -15.49
N GLU A 80 -5.32 -14.57 -14.39
CA GLU A 80 -6.52 -13.92 -13.83
C GLU A 80 -6.16 -12.96 -12.69
N TRP A 81 -7.06 -12.05 -12.35
CA TRP A 81 -6.91 -11.15 -11.20
C TRP A 81 -7.69 -11.73 -10.02
N SER A 82 -7.11 -11.65 -8.81
CA SER A 82 -7.83 -11.90 -7.58
C SER A 82 -9.00 -10.91 -7.47
N LEU A 83 -10.23 -11.37 -7.19
CA LEU A 83 -11.33 -10.47 -6.84
C LEU A 83 -10.93 -9.68 -5.58
N ALA A 84 -11.48 -8.48 -5.36
CA ALA A 84 -11.19 -7.68 -4.16
C ALA A 84 -11.41 -8.48 -2.86
N VAL A 85 -12.36 -9.42 -2.86
CA VAL A 85 -12.61 -10.35 -1.76
C VAL A 85 -11.47 -11.36 -1.58
N ASP A 86 -10.93 -11.89 -2.68
CA ASP A 86 -9.77 -12.80 -2.63
C ASP A 86 -8.52 -12.05 -2.18
N VAL A 87 -8.31 -10.83 -2.67
CA VAL A 87 -7.22 -9.95 -2.22
C VAL A 87 -7.36 -9.63 -0.74
N ALA A 88 -8.55 -9.27 -0.23
CA ALA A 88 -8.76 -8.99 1.18
C ALA A 88 -8.57 -10.22 2.07
N ARG A 89 -8.98 -11.41 1.58
CA ARG A 89 -8.76 -12.69 2.28
C ARG A 89 -7.28 -13.08 2.33
N GLU A 90 -6.55 -12.78 1.26
CA GLU A 90 -5.13 -13.10 1.11
C GLU A 90 -4.21 -12.00 1.65
N SER A 91 -4.69 -10.76 1.81
CA SER A 91 -3.89 -9.58 2.20
C SER A 91 -3.16 -9.73 3.54
N PRO A 92 -3.70 -10.39 4.57
CA PRO A 92 -2.96 -10.64 5.82
C PRO A 92 -1.83 -11.66 5.66
N TYR A 93 -1.88 -12.49 4.61
CA TYR A 93 -0.99 -13.64 4.38
C TYR A 93 -0.07 -13.46 3.17
N ALA A 94 -0.31 -12.43 2.35
CA ALA A 94 0.50 -12.13 1.19
C ALA A 94 1.82 -11.51 1.65
N ALA A 95 2.91 -12.31 1.58
CA ALA A 95 4.25 -11.75 1.65
C ALA A 95 4.38 -10.64 0.60
N PRO A 96 4.99 -9.48 0.92
CA PRO A 96 5.15 -8.39 -0.04
C PRO A 96 5.79 -8.92 -1.33
N ARG A 97 4.99 -9.01 -2.40
CA ARG A 97 5.49 -9.51 -3.68
C ARG A 97 6.60 -8.57 -4.13
N VAL A 98 7.76 -9.16 -4.41
CA VAL A 98 9.04 -8.55 -4.82
C VAL A 98 8.90 -7.06 -5.14
N VAL A 99 9.18 -6.22 -4.14
CA VAL A 99 9.45 -4.82 -4.41
C VAL A 99 10.73 -4.82 -5.22
N ASP A 100 10.63 -4.56 -6.52
CA ASP A 100 11.81 -4.31 -7.32
C ASP A 100 12.39 -2.96 -6.90
N LEU A 101 13.23 -3.04 -5.87
CA LEU A 101 13.91 -1.93 -5.23
C LEU A 101 14.91 -1.27 -6.20
N GLN A 102 15.31 -1.96 -7.28
CA GLN A 102 16.13 -1.39 -8.36
C GLN A 102 15.29 -0.50 -9.29
N ARG A 103 14.68 0.55 -8.73
CA ARG A 103 14.02 1.65 -9.46
C ARG A 103 15.04 2.59 -10.12
N HIS A 104 16.03 2.03 -10.83
CA HIS A 104 17.07 2.82 -11.49
C HIS A 104 16.56 3.32 -12.85
N ILE A 105 15.83 4.43 -12.82
CA ILE A 105 15.51 5.20 -14.03
C ILE A 105 16.69 6.15 -14.29
N THR A 106 17.22 6.12 -15.52
CA THR A 106 18.35 6.97 -15.91
C THR A 106 17.94 8.44 -16.03
N ASP A 107 18.90 9.35 -15.92
CA ASP A 107 18.67 10.76 -16.19
C ASP A 107 18.44 11.04 -17.69
N THR A 108 18.15 12.30 -18.04
CA THR A 108 17.96 12.76 -19.43
C THR A 108 19.19 12.58 -20.32
N ARG A 109 20.36 12.28 -19.75
CA ARG A 109 21.61 11.99 -20.46
C ARG A 109 21.93 10.48 -20.47
N ARG A 110 20.97 9.63 -20.09
CA ARG A 110 21.10 8.18 -19.96
C ARG A 110 22.20 7.75 -18.98
N ARG A 111 22.50 8.59 -17.97
CA ARG A 111 23.45 8.31 -16.90
C ARG A 111 22.71 7.92 -15.61
N PRO A 112 23.39 7.26 -14.66
CA PRO A 112 22.83 7.07 -13.32
C PRO A 112 22.43 8.42 -12.71
N HIS A 113 21.20 8.51 -12.21
CA HIS A 113 20.69 9.76 -11.63
C HIS A 113 21.54 10.18 -10.40
N PRO A 114 21.82 11.48 -10.19
CA PRO A 114 22.68 11.97 -9.10
C PRO A 114 22.25 11.52 -7.69
N ASP A 115 20.98 11.15 -7.51
CA ASP A 115 20.45 10.61 -6.24
C ASP A 115 21.12 9.29 -5.84
N PHE A 116 21.67 8.54 -6.80
CA PHE A 116 22.40 7.30 -6.55
C PHE A 116 23.91 7.50 -6.45
N SER A 117 24.43 8.67 -6.85
CA SER A 117 25.86 8.98 -6.86
C SER A 117 26.35 9.59 -5.54
N ASN A 118 25.46 10.22 -4.76
CA ASN A 118 25.80 10.82 -3.47
C ASN A 118 25.26 9.94 -2.31
N PRO A 119 26.09 9.50 -1.35
CA PRO A 119 25.67 8.67 -0.22
C PRO A 119 24.49 9.24 0.59
N GLY A 120 24.45 10.55 0.82
CA GLY A 120 23.35 11.20 1.54
C GLY A 120 22.04 11.19 0.76
N ARG A 121 22.10 11.35 -0.56
CA ARG A 121 20.91 11.24 -1.44
C ARG A 121 20.45 9.81 -1.60
N LYS A 122 21.38 8.84 -1.61
CA LYS A 122 21.07 7.41 -1.65
C LYS A 122 20.30 6.99 -0.39
N LYS A 123 20.72 7.45 0.79
CA LYS A 123 20.00 7.24 2.05
C LYS A 123 18.58 7.82 1.99
N PHE A 124 18.45 9.08 1.58
CA PHE A 124 17.15 9.74 1.46
C PHE A 124 16.22 9.03 0.47
N PHE A 125 16.76 8.53 -0.64
CA PHE A 125 16.02 7.74 -1.62
C PHE A 125 15.46 6.45 -1.00
N TRP A 126 16.25 5.71 -0.23
CA TRP A 126 15.81 4.47 0.41
C TRP A 126 14.84 4.70 1.56
N ASP A 127 15.09 5.72 2.40
CA ASP A 127 14.14 6.14 3.43
C ASP A 127 12.77 6.39 2.79
N ARG A 128 12.71 7.20 1.72
CA ARG A 128 11.46 7.50 1.02
C ARG A 128 10.82 6.25 0.41
N THR A 129 11.62 5.36 -0.18
CA THR A 129 11.10 4.17 -0.86
C THR A 129 10.47 3.19 0.12
N ILE A 130 11.11 2.95 1.28
CA ILE A 130 10.59 2.05 2.30
C ILE A 130 9.36 2.65 2.97
N VAL A 131 9.41 3.94 3.32
CA VAL A 131 8.27 4.65 3.89
C VAL A 131 7.06 4.60 2.96
N SER A 132 7.25 4.89 1.67
CA SER A 132 6.16 4.74 0.69
C SER A 132 5.62 3.32 0.63
N ALA A 133 6.47 2.29 0.70
CA ALA A 133 6.03 0.90 0.67
C ALA A 133 5.20 0.52 1.92
N ILE A 134 5.51 1.09 3.07
CA ILE A 134 4.76 0.90 4.32
C ILE A 134 3.45 1.69 4.28
N ASP A 135 3.56 3.01 4.07
CA ASP A 135 2.44 3.94 4.09
C ASP A 135 1.34 3.48 3.12
N GLU A 136 1.72 3.06 1.91
CA GLU A 136 0.77 2.65 0.87
C GLU A 136 -0.09 1.44 1.26
N VAL A 137 0.44 0.48 2.04
CA VAL A 137 -0.34 -0.67 2.50
C VAL A 137 -1.38 -0.24 3.53
N TYR A 138 -0.97 0.57 4.50
CA TYR A 138 -1.87 1.06 5.55
C TYR A 138 -2.89 2.07 5.02
N GLU A 139 -2.48 2.98 4.14
CA GLU A 139 -3.36 3.94 3.46
C GLU A 139 -4.45 3.20 2.69
N ASN A 140 -4.09 2.20 1.89
CA ASN A 140 -5.06 1.43 1.09
C ASN A 140 -6.09 0.70 1.98
N ILE A 141 -5.64 -0.01 3.03
CA ILE A 141 -6.54 -0.72 3.95
C ILE A 141 -7.50 0.25 4.66
N ALA A 142 -6.98 1.38 5.15
CA ALA A 142 -7.79 2.35 5.87
C ALA A 142 -8.79 3.06 4.96
N GLU A 143 -8.37 3.48 3.77
CA GLU A 143 -9.23 4.17 2.80
C GLU A 143 -10.39 3.29 2.33
N TRP A 144 -10.12 2.04 1.95
CA TRP A 144 -11.17 1.10 1.59
C TRP A 144 -12.01 0.67 2.79
N GLY A 145 -11.43 0.62 3.98
CA GLY A 145 -12.18 0.40 5.23
C GLY A 145 -13.18 1.52 5.52
N ILE A 146 -12.79 2.79 5.33
CA ILE A 146 -13.69 3.95 5.46
C ILE A 146 -14.76 3.88 4.36
N THR A 147 -14.36 3.57 3.13
CA THR A 147 -15.26 3.49 1.97
C THR A 147 -16.32 2.41 2.17
N ASN A 148 -15.95 1.22 2.62
CA ASN A 148 -16.89 0.14 2.88
C ASN A 148 -17.93 0.53 3.95
N ARG A 149 -17.50 1.17 5.05
CA ARG A 149 -18.43 1.67 6.07
C ARG A 149 -19.42 2.69 5.50
N LEU A 150 -18.94 3.61 4.65
CA LEU A 150 -19.83 4.56 3.97
C LEU A 150 -20.78 3.88 2.99
N ILE A 151 -20.35 2.84 2.28
CA ILE A 151 -21.22 2.05 1.40
C ILE A 151 -22.31 1.37 2.23
N ASP A 152 -21.95 0.72 3.35
CA ASP A 152 -22.93 0.06 4.23
C ASP A 152 -23.95 1.05 4.79
N GLU A 153 -23.49 2.21 5.27
CA GLU A 153 -24.34 3.32 5.73
C GLU A 153 -25.28 3.79 4.61
N LEU A 154 -24.75 4.01 3.40
CA LEU A 154 -25.53 4.41 2.23
C LEU A 154 -26.56 3.37 1.84
N ILE A 155 -26.26 2.07 1.93
CA ILE A 155 -27.20 0.99 1.64
C ILE A 155 -28.37 1.05 2.62
N GLU A 156 -28.12 1.21 3.92
CA GLU A 156 -29.18 1.30 4.91
C GLU A 156 -30.02 2.56 4.73
N LEU A 157 -29.39 3.73 4.54
CA LEU A 157 -30.08 4.99 4.27
C LEU A 157 -30.86 4.94 2.95
N HIS A 158 -30.37 4.23 1.94
CA HIS A 158 -31.07 4.11 0.66
C HIS A 158 -32.38 3.32 0.79
N LYS A 159 -32.43 2.29 1.66
CA LYS A 159 -33.65 1.50 1.91
C LYS A 159 -34.80 2.35 2.48
N THR A 160 -34.48 3.43 3.19
CA THR A 160 -35.48 4.33 3.78
C THR A 160 -35.96 5.39 2.80
N GLN A 161 -35.31 5.54 1.64
CA GLN A 161 -35.71 6.53 0.63
C GLN A 161 -36.95 6.05 -0.13
N PRO A 162 -37.84 6.99 -0.54
CA PRO A 162 -39.04 6.64 -1.28
C PRO A 162 -38.70 5.94 -2.60
N MET A 163 -39.19 4.70 -2.75
CA MET A 163 -39.06 3.90 -3.98
C MET A 163 -39.96 4.49 -5.07
N GLY A 164 -39.43 5.39 -5.89
CA GLY A 164 -40.19 5.99 -6.99
C GLY A 164 -39.40 7.05 -7.75
N ARG A 165 -39.02 6.71 -9.00
CA ARG A 165 -38.45 7.55 -10.08
C ARG A 165 -38.33 9.04 -9.76
N TYR A 166 -37.11 9.52 -9.50
CA TYR A 166 -36.53 10.82 -9.94
C TYR A 166 -37.44 12.07 -10.00
N THR A 167 -38.52 12.16 -9.23
CA THR A 167 -39.47 13.27 -9.26
C THR A 167 -39.38 14.03 -7.96
N THR A 168 -38.62 15.12 -7.95
CA THR A 168 -38.77 16.30 -7.06
C THR A 168 -39.05 16.03 -5.56
N GLN A 169 -38.70 14.86 -5.05
CA GLN A 169 -38.80 14.53 -3.64
C GLN A 169 -37.46 14.86 -3.00
N GLU A 170 -37.52 15.68 -1.95
CA GLU A 170 -36.38 16.04 -1.12
C GLU A 170 -35.87 14.75 -0.47
N PHE A 171 -34.68 14.31 -0.89
CA PHE A 171 -33.95 13.26 -0.20
C PHE A 171 -33.69 13.68 1.25
N ASP A 172 -33.60 12.69 2.15
CA ASP A 172 -33.18 12.98 3.52
C ASP A 172 -31.81 13.67 3.51
N ILE A 173 -31.65 14.68 4.36
CA ILE A 173 -30.40 15.41 4.55
C ILE A 173 -29.28 14.43 4.95
N GLU A 174 -29.58 13.44 5.79
CA GLU A 174 -28.58 12.45 6.22
C GLU A 174 -28.09 11.60 5.03
N TYR A 175 -29.01 11.19 4.15
CA TYR A 175 -28.67 10.47 2.91
C TYR A 175 -27.82 11.34 1.97
N LEU A 176 -28.21 12.60 1.77
CA LEU A 176 -27.45 13.56 0.95
C LEU A 176 -26.05 13.82 1.51
N GLN A 177 -25.92 13.96 2.83
CA GLN A 177 -24.64 14.12 3.50
C GLN A 177 -23.77 12.87 3.36
N SER A 178 -24.34 11.68 3.46
CA SER A 178 -23.60 10.43 3.29
C SER A 178 -23.06 10.28 1.85
N ILE A 179 -23.85 10.64 0.83
CA ILE A 179 -23.38 10.70 -0.57
C ILE A 179 -22.31 11.77 -0.74
N CYS A 180 -22.47 12.93 -0.09
CA CYS A 180 -21.48 14.01 -0.13
C CYS A 180 -20.14 13.57 0.46
N LYS A 181 -20.13 12.90 1.63
CA LYS A 181 -18.92 12.31 2.24
C LYS A 181 -18.25 11.32 1.29
N MET A 182 -19.04 10.42 0.68
CA MET A 182 -18.54 9.46 -0.31
C MET A 182 -17.88 10.16 -1.50
N GLN A 183 -18.52 11.21 -2.04
CA GLN A 183 -17.97 11.97 -3.15
C GLN A 183 -16.65 12.66 -2.78
N ILE A 184 -16.58 13.33 -1.62
CA ILE A 184 -15.37 14.00 -1.15
C ILE A 184 -14.24 12.98 -1.00
N LEU A 185 -14.52 11.83 -0.39
CA LEU A 185 -13.53 10.75 -0.23
C LEU A 185 -13.05 10.22 -1.59
N LEU A 186 -13.97 9.96 -2.52
CA LEU A 186 -13.65 9.47 -3.86
C LEU A 186 -12.79 10.47 -4.63
N ASP A 187 -13.21 11.73 -4.69
CA ASP A 187 -12.56 12.74 -5.53
C ASP A 187 -11.14 13.07 -5.03
N TYR A 188 -10.99 13.37 -3.74
CA TYR A 188 -9.71 13.80 -3.19
C TYR A 188 -8.77 12.65 -2.87
N ARG A 189 -9.30 11.55 -2.35
CA ARG A 189 -8.48 10.45 -1.84
C ARG A 189 -8.37 9.31 -2.82
N LEU A 190 -9.47 8.71 -3.25
CA LEU A 190 -9.37 7.50 -4.06
C LEU A 190 -9.06 7.76 -5.54
N ILE A 191 -9.39 8.94 -6.08
CA ILE A 191 -9.12 9.31 -7.48
C ILE A 191 -7.86 10.15 -7.59
N GLU A 192 -7.82 11.34 -6.98
CA GLU A 192 -6.70 12.28 -7.19
C GLU A 192 -5.36 11.72 -6.68
N LEU A 193 -5.33 11.18 -5.46
CA LEU A 193 -4.11 10.57 -4.91
C LEU A 193 -3.70 9.35 -5.72
N CYS A 194 -4.64 8.44 -6.00
CA CYS A 194 -4.36 7.20 -6.72
C CYS A 194 -3.83 7.49 -8.14
N GLN A 195 -4.35 8.51 -8.82
CA GLN A 195 -3.79 9.00 -10.09
C GLN A 195 -2.35 9.48 -9.93
N ARG A 196 -2.09 10.32 -8.92
CA ARG A 196 -0.75 10.83 -8.65
C ARG A 196 0.24 9.71 -8.36
N GLU A 197 -0.14 8.75 -7.52
CA GLU A 197 0.70 7.60 -7.17
C GLU A 197 0.93 6.66 -8.36
N LEU A 198 -0.08 6.44 -9.20
CA LEU A 198 0.08 5.70 -10.45
C LEU A 198 1.15 6.34 -11.35
N GLY A 199 1.24 7.67 -11.38
CA GLY A 199 2.28 8.39 -12.11
C GLY A 199 3.71 8.05 -11.65
N PHE A 200 3.90 7.63 -10.40
CA PHE A 200 5.20 7.19 -9.87
C PHE A 200 5.41 5.67 -9.98
N VAL A 201 4.35 4.90 -9.78
CA VAL A 201 4.41 3.44 -9.75
C VAL A 201 4.47 2.85 -11.17
N PHE A 202 3.75 3.43 -12.13
CA PHE A 202 3.70 2.93 -13.50
C PHE A 202 5.08 2.89 -14.18
N PRO A 203 5.91 3.97 -14.15
CA PRO A 203 7.29 3.94 -14.67
C PRO A 203 8.20 2.94 -13.97
N SER A 204 7.85 2.53 -12.75
CA SER A 204 8.65 1.57 -11.97
C SER A 204 8.48 0.13 -12.45
N SER A 205 7.53 -0.15 -13.34
CA SER A 205 7.33 -1.48 -13.93
C SER A 205 8.55 -1.89 -14.77
N PRO A 206 9.15 -3.08 -14.57
CA PRO A 206 10.41 -3.46 -15.21
C PRO A 206 10.44 -3.28 -16.73
N ALA A 207 9.36 -3.68 -17.42
CA ALA A 207 9.26 -3.59 -18.88
C ALA A 207 9.12 -2.15 -19.39
N LEU A 208 8.81 -1.18 -18.52
CA LEU A 208 8.55 0.22 -18.87
C LEU A 208 9.69 1.15 -18.45
N ARG A 209 10.57 0.76 -17.51
CA ARG A 209 11.60 1.66 -16.96
C ARG A 209 12.45 2.37 -18.01
N SER A 210 12.85 1.63 -19.06
CA SER A 210 13.69 2.17 -20.13
C SER A 210 12.99 3.24 -20.96
N MET A 211 11.66 3.31 -20.91
CA MET A 211 10.82 4.28 -21.61
C MET A 211 10.70 5.60 -20.83
N PHE A 212 11.12 5.64 -19.57
CA PHE A 212 11.09 6.83 -18.75
C PHE A 212 12.50 7.33 -18.46
N GLU A 213 12.59 8.63 -18.19
CA GLU A 213 13.80 9.30 -17.76
C GLU A 213 13.50 10.23 -16.59
N ARG A 214 14.52 10.47 -15.77
CA ARG A 214 14.41 11.35 -14.61
C ARG A 214 14.93 12.74 -14.97
N SER A 215 14.02 13.71 -14.96
CA SER A 215 14.30 15.14 -15.11
C SER A 215 14.43 15.82 -13.74
N SER A 216 14.89 17.07 -13.74
CA SER A 216 14.90 17.92 -12.52
C SER A 216 13.50 18.15 -11.94
N SER A 217 12.45 18.04 -12.77
CA SER A 217 11.05 18.19 -12.38
C SER A 217 10.34 16.86 -12.06
N GLY A 218 11.02 15.71 -12.15
CA GLY A 218 10.44 14.40 -11.88
C GLY A 218 10.60 13.38 -13.01
N LEU A 219 9.83 12.30 -12.96
CA LEU A 219 9.82 11.25 -13.99
C LEU A 219 9.06 11.73 -15.23
N ARG A 220 9.65 11.51 -16.41
CA ARG A 220 9.06 11.87 -17.69
C ARG A 220 9.19 10.73 -18.68
N LEU A 221 8.17 10.54 -19.52
CA LEU A 221 8.24 9.63 -20.66
C LEU A 221 9.23 10.19 -21.70
N ARG A 222 10.12 9.36 -22.25
CA ARG A 222 11.07 9.82 -23.27
C ARG A 222 10.35 10.24 -24.55
N ASP A 223 10.87 11.28 -25.20
CA ASP A 223 10.28 11.84 -26.43
C ASP A 223 10.56 10.99 -27.68
N ASP A 224 11.48 10.01 -27.61
CA ASP A 224 11.93 9.15 -28.71
C ASP A 224 11.08 7.88 -28.93
N LEU A 225 10.00 7.72 -28.17
CA LEU A 225 9.18 6.52 -28.18
C LEU A 225 8.08 6.55 -29.24
N ASP A 226 7.62 5.35 -29.62
CA ASP A 226 6.51 5.19 -30.54
C ASP A 226 5.24 5.81 -29.94
N LYS A 227 4.67 6.77 -30.67
CA LYS A 227 3.44 7.48 -30.28
C LYS A 227 2.20 6.61 -30.42
N LYS A 228 2.32 5.41 -30.99
CA LYS A 228 1.21 4.46 -31.19
C LYS A 228 1.00 3.49 -30.02
N ASP A 229 1.81 3.55 -28.97
CA ASP A 229 1.64 2.69 -27.81
C ASP A 229 0.43 3.11 -26.97
N GLU A 230 -0.69 2.39 -27.14
CA GLU A 230 -1.98 2.68 -26.49
C GLU A 230 -1.86 2.75 -24.96
N LEU A 231 -1.07 1.85 -24.35
CA LEU A 231 -0.89 1.83 -22.89
C LEU A 231 -0.21 3.12 -22.39
N LEU A 232 0.85 3.56 -23.09
CA LEU A 232 1.55 4.79 -22.75
C LEU A 232 0.67 6.03 -23.02
N TRP A 233 -0.13 5.97 -24.08
CA TRP A 233 -1.07 7.04 -24.41
C TRP A 233 -2.14 7.21 -23.32
N LEU A 234 -2.79 6.12 -22.90
CA LEU A 234 -3.83 6.14 -21.86
C LEU A 234 -3.32 6.67 -20.53
N VAL A 235 -2.15 6.20 -20.07
CA VAL A 235 -1.56 6.69 -18.82
C VAL A 235 -1.18 8.17 -18.95
N ARG A 236 -0.62 8.60 -20.08
CA ARG A 236 -0.32 10.01 -20.31
C ARG A 236 -1.57 10.87 -20.28
N GLU A 237 -2.65 10.43 -20.91
CA GLU A 237 -3.93 11.15 -20.93
C GLU A 237 -4.52 11.28 -19.52
N LEU A 238 -4.46 10.21 -18.73
CA LEU A 238 -4.92 10.20 -17.34
C LEU A 238 -4.16 11.20 -16.45
N MET A 239 -2.86 11.38 -16.70
CA MET A 239 -1.99 12.29 -15.95
C MET A 239 -2.09 13.75 -16.39
N LYS A 240 -2.74 14.07 -17.53
CA LYS A 240 -2.91 15.45 -17.95
C LYS A 240 -3.86 16.19 -17.00
N LYS A 241 -3.59 17.49 -16.82
CA LYS A 241 -4.50 18.40 -16.14
C LYS A 241 -5.73 18.69 -17.01
N ASP A 242 -5.49 19.04 -18.27
CA ASP A 242 -6.50 19.25 -19.29
C ASP A 242 -6.47 18.07 -20.26
N THR A 243 -7.55 17.31 -20.30
CA THR A 243 -7.66 16.05 -21.05
C THR A 243 -8.77 16.18 -22.09
N ASP A 244 -8.51 15.65 -23.28
CA ASP A 244 -9.47 15.66 -24.38
C ASP A 244 -10.59 14.62 -24.13
N CYS A 245 -10.33 13.67 -23.24
CA CYS A 245 -11.26 12.60 -22.86
C CYS A 245 -11.68 12.71 -21.38
N PRO A 246 -12.91 12.31 -21.02
CA PRO A 246 -13.28 12.16 -19.61
C PRO A 246 -12.38 11.13 -18.91
N LYS A 247 -11.79 11.49 -17.75
CA LYS A 247 -10.81 10.64 -17.05
C LYS A 247 -11.38 9.28 -16.64
N ASN A 248 -12.67 9.19 -16.35
CA ASN A 248 -13.36 7.93 -16.06
C ASN A 248 -13.33 6.97 -17.27
N VAL A 249 -13.48 7.50 -18.49
CA VAL A 249 -13.37 6.70 -19.73
C VAL A 249 -11.94 6.22 -19.93
N VAL A 250 -10.96 7.10 -19.71
CA VAL A 250 -9.54 6.74 -19.80
C VAL A 250 -9.17 5.64 -18.79
N ALA A 251 -9.63 5.76 -17.54
CA ALA A 251 -9.38 4.76 -16.50
C ALA A 251 -10.06 3.40 -16.79
N ALA A 252 -11.30 3.43 -17.31
CA ALA A 252 -12.01 2.23 -17.72
C ALA A 252 -11.31 1.53 -18.89
N GLU A 253 -10.88 2.30 -19.89
CA GLU A 253 -10.16 1.75 -21.04
C GLU A 253 -8.77 1.22 -20.68
N LEU A 254 -8.06 1.91 -19.77
CA LEU A 254 -6.80 1.42 -19.22
C LEU A 254 -6.98 0.09 -18.48
N SER A 255 -8.04 -0.03 -17.67
CA SER A 255 -8.39 -1.28 -16.98
C SER A 255 -8.73 -2.38 -17.98
N ARG A 256 -9.54 -2.07 -19.00
CA ARG A 256 -9.91 -3.01 -20.07
C ARG A 256 -8.69 -3.51 -20.82
N LEU A 257 -7.79 -2.62 -21.26
CA LEU A 257 -6.59 -2.96 -22.02
C LEU A 257 -5.70 -3.93 -21.23
N VAL A 258 -5.47 -3.63 -19.96
CA VAL A 258 -4.67 -4.45 -19.05
C VAL A 258 -5.31 -5.80 -18.73
N GLN A 259 -6.64 -5.87 -18.66
CA GLN A 259 -7.34 -7.12 -18.35
C GLN A 259 -7.50 -8.03 -19.58
N THR A 260 -7.67 -7.45 -20.76
CA THR A 260 -7.99 -8.20 -21.99
C THR A 260 -6.76 -8.66 -22.76
N ASP A 261 -5.67 -7.88 -22.74
CA ASP A 261 -4.47 -8.19 -23.52
C ASP A 261 -3.31 -8.62 -22.61
N LYS A 262 -2.87 -9.88 -22.81
CA LYS A 262 -1.75 -10.47 -22.07
C LYS A 262 -0.43 -9.75 -22.29
N ASN A 263 -0.21 -9.15 -23.47
CA ASN A 263 1.01 -8.40 -23.78
C ASN A 263 1.09 -7.12 -22.95
N TYR A 264 -0.01 -6.37 -22.85
CA TYR A 264 -0.05 -5.18 -22.01
C TYR A 264 0.00 -5.54 -20.52
N LYS A 265 -0.68 -6.62 -20.11
CA LYS A 265 -0.61 -7.14 -18.73
C LYS A 265 0.81 -7.50 -18.32
N ALA A 266 1.60 -8.13 -19.20
CA ALA A 266 2.98 -8.51 -18.90
C ALA A 266 3.92 -7.31 -18.73
N ARG A 267 3.53 -6.11 -19.18
CA ARG A 267 4.36 -4.90 -19.08
C ARG A 267 4.23 -4.17 -17.76
N ILE A 268 3.14 -4.40 -17.01
CA ILE A 268 2.86 -3.70 -15.76
C ILE A 268 3.24 -4.54 -14.55
N SER A 269 3.76 -3.88 -13.51
CA SER A 269 3.99 -4.55 -12.23
C SER A 269 2.67 -4.82 -11.50
N PRO A 270 2.57 -5.84 -10.63
CA PRO A 270 1.37 -6.08 -9.83
C PRO A 270 0.90 -4.85 -9.03
N MET A 271 1.86 -4.05 -8.57
CA MET A 271 1.62 -2.79 -7.86
C MET A 271 0.93 -1.77 -8.76
N ALA A 272 1.50 -1.48 -9.94
CA ALA A 272 0.87 -0.57 -10.92
C ALA A 272 -0.52 -1.04 -11.32
N ALA A 273 -0.65 -2.35 -11.45
CA ALA A 273 -1.88 -3.02 -11.80
C ALA A 273 -2.96 -2.77 -10.71
N ARG A 274 -2.62 -2.87 -9.41
CA ARG A 274 -3.54 -2.53 -8.31
C ARG A 274 -4.06 -1.09 -8.42
N PHE A 275 -3.19 -0.10 -8.63
CA PHE A 275 -3.62 1.30 -8.77
C PHE A 275 -4.58 1.49 -9.95
N ILE A 276 -4.36 0.79 -11.07
CA ILE A 276 -5.28 0.82 -12.22
C ILE A 276 -6.66 0.28 -11.82
N ALA A 277 -6.69 -0.84 -11.09
CA ALA A 277 -7.94 -1.44 -10.61
C ALA A 277 -8.66 -0.53 -9.60
N ASP A 278 -7.95 0.02 -8.62
CA ASP A 278 -8.50 0.92 -7.60
C ASP A 278 -9.09 2.18 -8.25
N LEU A 279 -8.43 2.76 -9.25
CA LEU A 279 -8.96 3.87 -10.04
C LEU A 279 -10.23 3.50 -10.81
N GLY A 280 -10.24 2.34 -11.48
CA GLY A 280 -11.42 1.85 -12.18
C GLY A 280 -12.62 1.72 -11.24
N LEU A 281 -12.42 1.10 -10.07
CA LEU A 281 -13.46 0.95 -9.05
C LEU A 281 -13.93 2.29 -8.50
N SER A 282 -13.01 3.21 -8.25
CA SER A 282 -13.34 4.54 -7.69
C SER A 282 -14.14 5.39 -8.67
N TYR A 283 -13.80 5.33 -9.97
CA TYR A 283 -14.60 5.99 -11.01
C TYR A 283 -15.98 5.38 -11.18
N GLU A 284 -16.11 4.06 -11.03
CA GLU A 284 -17.41 3.38 -11.06
C GLU A 284 -18.26 3.78 -9.85
N LEU A 285 -17.70 3.75 -8.63
CA LEU A 285 -18.40 4.21 -7.42
C LEU A 285 -18.86 5.67 -7.54
N ARG A 286 -18.04 6.53 -8.14
CA ARG A 286 -18.42 7.92 -8.43
C ARG A 286 -19.57 7.99 -9.44
N ALA A 287 -19.57 7.16 -10.47
CA ALA A 287 -20.64 7.10 -11.46
C ALA A 287 -21.97 6.64 -10.83
N GLN A 288 -21.93 5.58 -10.01
CA GLN A 288 -23.09 5.10 -9.26
C GLN A 288 -23.62 6.16 -8.29
N SER A 289 -22.74 6.83 -7.55
CA SER A 289 -23.11 7.95 -6.67
C SER A 289 -23.85 9.06 -7.43
N ARG A 290 -23.40 9.36 -8.65
CA ARG A 290 -24.06 10.34 -9.54
C ARG A 290 -25.43 9.88 -10.03
N MET A 291 -25.60 8.59 -10.28
CA MET A 291 -26.90 8.02 -10.66
C MET A 291 -27.90 8.04 -9.52
N LEU A 292 -27.43 7.84 -8.28
CA LEU A 292 -28.26 7.88 -7.07
C LEU A 292 -28.75 9.29 -6.77
N CYS A 293 -27.88 10.30 -6.86
CA CYS A 293 -28.24 11.68 -6.56
C CYS A 293 -27.65 12.67 -7.58
N PRO A 294 -28.25 12.82 -8.77
CA PRO A 294 -27.71 13.71 -9.80
C PRO A 294 -27.60 15.18 -9.39
N SER A 295 -28.49 15.66 -8.51
CA SER A 295 -28.54 17.05 -8.03
C SER A 295 -27.30 17.48 -7.25
N LEU A 296 -26.61 16.55 -6.57
CA LEU A 296 -25.31 16.83 -5.93
C LEU A 296 -24.20 17.11 -6.94
N PHE A 297 -24.33 16.61 -8.19
CA PHE A 297 -23.30 16.70 -9.22
C PHE A 297 -23.65 17.70 -10.33
N SER A 298 -24.91 18.08 -10.48
CA SER A 298 -25.40 18.92 -11.57
C SER A 298 -26.72 19.59 -11.16
N GLY A 299 -26.70 20.91 -10.96
CA GLY A 299 -27.90 21.69 -10.60
C GLY A 299 -27.70 22.58 -9.36
N PRO A 300 -28.78 23.16 -8.82
CA PRO A 300 -28.72 23.85 -7.52
C PRO A 300 -28.33 22.86 -6.42
N ALA A 301 -27.35 23.24 -5.60
CA ALA A 301 -26.81 22.38 -4.56
C ALA A 301 -27.90 21.99 -3.55
N PRO A 302 -28.18 20.69 -3.35
CA PRO A 302 -29.22 20.25 -2.41
C PRO A 302 -28.77 20.37 -0.94
N LEU A 303 -27.48 20.64 -0.71
CA LEU A 303 -26.90 20.90 0.61
C LEU A 303 -26.43 22.36 0.69
N SER A 304 -26.55 22.94 1.89
CA SER A 304 -25.94 24.24 2.21
C SER A 304 -24.41 24.12 2.29
N GLY A 305 -23.70 25.26 2.19
CA GLY A 305 -22.25 25.29 2.37
C GLY A 305 -21.80 24.69 3.71
N GLU A 306 -22.50 25.00 4.80
CA GLU A 306 -22.22 24.46 6.13
C GLU A 306 -22.35 22.92 6.21
N GLN A 307 -23.31 22.34 5.49
CA GLN A 307 -23.49 20.89 5.44
C GLN A 307 -22.38 20.20 4.63
N VAL A 308 -21.91 20.85 3.57
CA VAL A 308 -20.75 20.39 2.81
C VAL A 308 -19.48 20.49 3.66
N ASP A 309 -19.27 21.59 4.37
CA ASP A 309 -18.12 21.79 5.25
C ASP A 309 -18.08 20.78 6.40
N THR A 310 -19.25 20.44 6.95
CA THR A 310 -19.39 19.38 7.96
C THR A 310 -18.97 18.02 7.39
N SER A 311 -19.38 17.71 6.16
CA SER A 311 -19.01 16.46 5.48
C SER A 311 -17.51 16.41 5.18
N GLN A 312 -16.91 17.53 4.75
CA GLN A 312 -15.47 17.64 4.56
C GLN A 312 -14.69 17.45 5.86
N THR A 313 -15.15 18.07 6.94
CA THR A 313 -14.54 17.95 8.27
C THR A 313 -14.55 16.50 8.73
N TRP A 314 -15.69 15.82 8.59
CA TRP A 314 -15.80 14.40 8.93
C TRP A 314 -14.81 13.54 8.13
N VAL A 315 -14.69 13.73 6.81
CA VAL A 315 -13.72 12.98 5.98
C VAL A 315 -12.29 13.26 6.45
N GLY A 316 -11.96 14.52 6.75
CA GLY A 316 -10.65 14.90 7.28
C GLY A 316 -10.33 14.22 8.62
N GLU A 317 -11.33 14.07 9.49
CA GLU A 317 -11.17 13.36 10.77
C GLU A 317 -10.94 11.86 10.58
N GLN A 318 -11.66 11.22 9.65
CA GLN A 318 -11.44 9.80 9.34
C GLN A 318 -10.02 9.54 8.81
N LEU A 319 -9.47 10.48 8.04
CA LEU A 319 -8.14 10.36 7.44
C LEU A 319 -7.01 10.86 8.36
N ARG A 320 -7.32 11.41 9.55
CA ARG A 320 -6.32 12.00 10.45
C ARG A 320 -5.24 11.00 10.86
N GLY A 321 -5.63 9.78 11.22
CA GLY A 321 -4.69 8.75 11.63
C GLY A 321 -3.68 8.37 10.53
N LEU A 322 -4.11 8.40 9.27
CA LEU A 322 -3.22 8.19 8.12
C LEU A 322 -2.22 9.33 7.95
N HIS A 323 -2.69 10.57 8.14
CA HIS A 323 -1.81 11.73 8.14
C HIS A 323 -0.78 11.64 9.27
N GLU A 324 -1.19 11.28 10.48
CA GLU A 324 -0.28 11.10 11.63
C GLU A 324 0.75 9.99 11.39
N LEU A 325 0.33 8.85 10.81
CA LEU A 325 1.25 7.78 10.41
C LEU A 325 2.31 8.32 9.45
N LYS A 326 1.87 9.00 8.38
CA LYS A 326 2.76 9.61 7.37
C LYS A 326 3.71 10.66 7.96
N MET A 327 3.28 11.41 8.97
CA MET A 327 4.15 12.37 9.67
C MET A 327 5.21 11.66 10.53
N CYS A 328 4.88 10.51 11.11
CA CYS A 328 5.82 9.72 11.91
C CYS A 328 6.81 8.91 11.05
N THR A 329 6.39 8.44 9.87
CA THR A 329 7.20 7.62 8.97
C THR A 329 8.00 8.46 7.97
N SER A 330 7.51 9.63 7.54
CA SER A 330 8.16 10.44 6.51
C SER A 330 9.44 11.10 6.98
N VAL A 331 10.51 10.88 6.21
CA VAL A 331 11.84 11.51 6.30
C VAL A 331 11.82 13.04 6.43
N SER A 332 10.76 13.68 5.92
CA SER A 332 10.62 15.14 5.92
C SER A 332 10.12 15.69 7.27
N HIS A 333 9.51 14.82 8.09
CA HIS A 333 8.84 15.18 9.35
C HIS A 333 9.45 14.42 10.53
N SER A 334 9.92 13.21 10.28
CA SER A 334 10.70 12.39 11.19
C SER A 334 12.06 13.07 11.41
N GLY A 335 12.23 13.76 12.54
CA GLY A 335 13.54 14.28 12.94
C GLY A 335 14.57 13.17 13.11
N ASP A 336 15.83 13.51 13.42
CA ASP A 336 16.92 12.53 13.60
C ASP A 336 16.69 11.50 14.72
N LYS A 337 15.61 11.66 15.50
CA LYS A 337 15.19 10.77 16.57
C LYS A 337 14.35 9.57 16.11
N PHE A 338 13.92 9.54 14.85
CA PHE A 338 13.14 8.45 14.29
C PHE A 338 14.00 7.51 13.45
N LEU A 339 13.58 6.25 13.35
CA LEU A 339 14.33 5.20 12.65
C LEU A 339 14.49 5.58 11.17
N ARG A 340 15.74 5.77 10.72
CA ARG A 340 16.08 6.04 9.32
C ARG A 340 16.18 4.72 8.57
N LEU A 341 15.04 4.21 8.09
CA LEU A 341 14.93 2.89 7.43
C LEU A 341 15.85 2.73 6.21
N GLY A 342 16.27 3.82 5.58
CA GLY A 342 17.18 3.88 4.44
C GLY A 342 18.64 3.59 4.76
N GLU A 343 19.06 3.56 6.02
CA GLU A 343 20.37 3.02 6.41
C GLU A 343 20.43 1.49 6.24
N SER A 344 19.28 0.84 6.42
CA SER A 344 19.04 -0.60 6.30
C SER A 344 18.57 -1.01 4.90
N GLY A 345 17.95 -0.10 4.14
CA GLY A 345 17.26 -0.39 2.88
C GLY A 345 18.10 -0.53 1.61
N ASP A 346 19.43 -0.47 1.67
CA ASP A 346 20.27 -0.70 0.48
C ASP A 346 20.24 -2.21 0.13
N PRO A 347 19.63 -2.65 -0.99
CA PRO A 347 19.53 -4.06 -1.34
C PRO A 347 20.90 -4.71 -1.59
N ALA A 348 21.96 -3.92 -1.76
CA ALA A 348 23.34 -4.42 -1.77
C ALA A 348 23.82 -4.91 -0.39
N ARG A 349 23.17 -4.50 0.70
CA ARG A 349 23.47 -4.90 2.09
C ARG A 349 22.60 -6.07 2.58
N LEU A 350 21.46 -6.33 1.94
CA LEU A 350 20.50 -7.38 2.33
C LEU A 350 20.14 -8.23 1.10
N PRO A 351 20.98 -9.21 0.73
CA PRO A 351 20.73 -10.05 -0.43
C PRO A 351 19.52 -10.97 -0.16
N TYR A 352 18.37 -10.66 -0.75
CA TYR A 352 17.16 -11.47 -0.59
C TYR A 352 16.74 -12.12 -1.93
N PRO A 353 17.29 -13.32 -2.27
CA PRO A 353 17.15 -13.96 -3.59
C PRO A 353 15.79 -14.64 -3.81
N ILE A 354 14.70 -13.98 -3.41
CA ILE A 354 13.32 -14.49 -3.56
C ILE A 354 12.92 -14.74 -5.03
N ASN A 355 13.58 -14.05 -5.97
CA ASN A 355 13.35 -14.18 -7.40
C ASN A 355 14.13 -15.33 -8.06
N LYS A 356 14.96 -16.05 -7.29
CA LYS A 356 15.71 -17.20 -7.79
C LYS A 356 15.02 -18.49 -7.37
N LYS A 357 15.27 -19.57 -8.11
CA LYS A 357 14.80 -20.91 -7.73
C LYS A 357 15.22 -21.21 -6.29
N ARG A 358 14.30 -21.66 -5.44
CA ARG A 358 14.61 -22.09 -4.07
C ARG A 358 15.65 -23.23 -4.12
N THR A 359 16.90 -22.89 -3.83
CA THR A 359 18.01 -23.81 -3.62
C THR A 359 18.45 -23.67 -2.16
N LYS A 360 19.17 -24.66 -1.63
CA LYS A 360 19.72 -24.61 -0.26
C LYS A 360 20.46 -23.28 0.01
N GLU A 361 21.32 -22.89 -0.91
CA GLU A 361 22.09 -21.64 -0.86
C GLU A 361 21.21 -20.38 -0.84
N HIS A 362 20.15 -20.31 -1.65
CA HIS A 362 19.25 -19.15 -1.64
C HIS A 362 18.41 -19.08 -0.38
N VAL A 363 17.96 -20.21 0.15
CA VAL A 363 17.20 -20.27 1.41
C VAL A 363 18.08 -19.85 2.59
N GLU A 364 19.32 -20.34 2.66
CA GLU A 364 20.28 -19.93 3.69
C GLU A 364 20.61 -18.43 3.60
N THR A 365 20.72 -17.90 2.37
CA THR A 365 20.94 -16.46 2.14
C THR A 365 19.74 -15.62 2.60
N MET A 366 18.50 -16.08 2.34
CA MET A 366 17.29 -15.43 2.84
C MET A 366 17.23 -15.45 4.37
N GLN A 367 17.42 -16.61 4.99
CA GLN A 367 17.40 -16.77 6.45
C GLN A 367 18.48 -15.95 7.15
N LYS A 368 19.69 -15.89 6.57
CA LYS A 368 20.77 -15.02 7.07
C LYS A 368 20.40 -13.54 6.99
N THR A 369 19.72 -13.15 5.93
CA THR A 369 19.27 -11.77 5.70
C THR A 369 18.13 -11.39 6.64
N GLU A 370 17.19 -12.29 6.90
CA GLU A 370 16.14 -12.16 7.92
C GLU A 370 16.74 -11.98 9.31
N ARG A 371 17.69 -12.83 9.71
CA ARG A 371 18.41 -12.68 10.99
C ARG A 371 19.14 -11.34 11.12
N GLN A 372 19.61 -10.76 10.02
CA GLN A 372 20.23 -9.43 10.02
C GLN A 372 19.21 -8.30 10.11
N LEU A 373 18.01 -8.50 9.57
CA LEU A 373 16.88 -7.58 9.72
C LEU A 373 16.37 -7.56 11.16
N ASP A 374 16.34 -8.70 11.85
CA ASP A 374 15.92 -8.79 13.26
C ASP A 374 16.90 -8.11 14.24
N LEU A 375 18.13 -7.82 13.80
CA LEU A 375 19.18 -7.16 14.60
C LEU A 375 19.20 -5.63 14.44
N LEU A 376 18.40 -5.08 13.52
CA LEU A 376 18.23 -3.64 13.26
C LEU A 376 17.06 -3.08 14.07
#